data_AF-A0A356BBJ6-F1
#
_entry.id   AF-A0A356BBJ6-F1
#
_cell.length_a   1.000
_cell.length_b   1.000
_cell.length_c   1.000
_cell.angle_alpha   90.00
_cell.angle_beta   90.00
_cell.angle_gamma   90.00
#
_symmetry.space_group_name_H-M   'P 1'
#
loop_
_entity.id
_entity.type
_entity.pdbx_description
1 polymer ?
#
loop_
_entity_poly.entity_id
_entity_poly.type
_entity_poly.pdbx_seq_one_letter_code
_entity_poly.pdbx_strand_id
1 'polypeptide(L)'
;MNAVKKNNNKNEQQVIADLTQAAQQQLEASLVDFSSQLLNLQQQQLQQFATSVLSDSQKQWQQRLIEQEQAYQKLFKDWQQTKQQLDLAIPVATADNQELSKLRQQHSVISAELENANAKLNTAQQNASVQSEQLAKVQQQLAELQQNAGTDPDAEAKLQQATQTINQLQQKLAEAEADAEQAKAAVHEMKLLLQQSKTELKLATEQQQKLLQQVNGVQADHEQQLTQLQQQLDAQTQALTDAQQQTQAVESAQQEKLQIIAQLQQEVQDRKKTHELQQQKIQQLQQELAAQAEQQQQWQEQIAASEQQLTEAQQQLAAMQDETGGLGSELTKLQADYVNLNEQYQQSQSRQQKLEAQLEHAQNRQFAAEQKQQQEADSSRELIRTLRTELQQQQEAHQLQLQSMEERMMEFKLKFEYAQKQLKVTS
;
A
#
# COMPACT_ATOMS: atom_id res chain seq x y z
N MET A 1 35.91 7.64 40.52
CA MET A 1 35.77 6.95 39.22
C MET A 1 34.32 6.67 38.77
N ASN A 2 33.29 6.77 39.62
CA ASN A 2 31.90 6.45 39.23
C ASN A 2 31.15 7.56 38.46
N ALA A 3 31.53 8.83 38.59
CA ALA A 3 30.86 9.94 37.90
C ALA A 3 31.15 9.99 36.38
N VAL A 4 32.38 9.61 35.97
CA VAL A 4 32.79 9.60 34.55
C VAL A 4 32.11 8.46 33.77
N LYS A 5 31.86 7.31 34.42
CA LYS A 5 31.15 6.18 33.80
C LYS A 5 29.65 6.45 33.60
N LYS A 6 28.99 7.19 34.51
CA LYS A 6 27.58 7.60 34.35
C LYS A 6 27.38 8.61 33.21
N ASN A 7 28.33 9.53 33.00
CA ASN A 7 28.22 10.57 31.98
C ASN A 7 28.46 10.02 30.56
N ASN A 8 29.39 9.06 30.40
CA ASN A 8 29.57 8.36 29.12
C ASN A 8 28.35 7.54 28.72
N ASN A 9 27.69 6.89 29.68
CA ASN A 9 26.52 6.05 29.41
C ASN A 9 25.29 6.87 28.97
N LYS A 10 25.12 8.09 29.51
CA LYS A 10 24.07 9.03 29.07
C LYS A 10 24.33 9.55 27.65
N ASN A 11 25.56 9.92 27.33
CA ASN A 11 25.94 10.34 25.98
C ASN A 11 25.83 9.19 24.96
N GLU A 12 26.21 7.97 25.32
CA GLU A 12 26.05 6.80 24.45
C GLU A 12 24.57 6.46 24.20
N GLN A 13 23.71 6.51 25.23
CA GLN A 13 22.26 6.33 25.06
C GLN A 13 21.63 7.41 24.17
N GLN A 14 22.08 8.66 24.30
CA GLN A 14 21.57 9.78 23.52
C GLN A 14 22.02 9.69 22.04
N VAL A 15 23.29 9.32 21.81
CA VAL A 15 23.81 9.05 20.46
C VAL A 15 23.11 7.85 19.80
N ILE A 16 22.81 6.79 20.55
CA ILE A 16 22.05 5.64 20.05
C ILE A 16 20.61 6.05 19.72
N ALA A 17 19.96 6.87 20.55
CA ALA A 17 18.61 7.37 20.28
C ALA A 17 18.58 8.26 19.02
N ASP A 18 19.53 9.18 18.87
CA ASP A 18 19.66 10.05 17.70
C ASP A 18 19.97 9.27 16.42
N LEU A 19 20.87 8.26 16.49
CA LEU A 19 21.14 7.35 15.37
C LEU A 19 19.92 6.51 15.01
N THR A 20 19.16 6.04 15.99
CA THR A 20 17.93 5.27 15.76
C THR A 20 16.86 6.13 15.12
N GLN A 21 16.68 7.36 15.59
CA GLN A 21 15.72 8.31 15.03
C GLN A 21 16.11 8.76 13.62
N ALA A 22 17.40 9.02 13.37
CA ALA A 22 17.91 9.32 12.04
C ALA A 22 17.71 8.14 11.07
N ALA A 23 18.01 6.90 11.52
CA ALA A 23 17.77 5.70 10.73
C ALA A 23 16.28 5.49 10.44
N GLN A 24 15.39 5.77 11.40
CA GLN A 24 13.94 5.67 11.24
C GLN A 24 13.40 6.69 10.24
N GLN A 25 13.83 7.95 10.35
CA GLN A 25 13.45 9.01 9.41
C GLN A 25 13.97 8.72 8.00
N GLN A 26 15.20 8.20 7.88
CA GLN A 26 15.78 7.84 6.59
C GLN A 26 15.06 6.64 5.95
N LEU A 27 14.62 5.67 6.77
CA LEU A 27 13.79 4.56 6.33
C LEU A 27 12.40 5.04 5.87
N GLU A 28 11.73 5.92 6.65
CA GLU A 28 10.44 6.51 6.27
C GLU A 28 10.55 7.32 4.96
N ALA A 29 11.59 8.15 4.83
CA ALA A 29 11.84 8.90 3.60
C ALA A 29 12.04 7.95 2.41
N SER A 30 12.82 6.86 2.59
CA SER A 30 13.05 5.88 1.53
C SER A 30 11.79 5.10 1.15
N LEU A 31 10.91 4.78 2.12
CA LEU A 31 9.64 4.09 1.87
C LEU A 31 8.63 4.99 1.16
N VAL A 32 8.57 6.27 1.53
CA VAL A 32 7.72 7.26 0.86
C VAL A 32 8.18 7.48 -0.58
N ASP A 33 9.49 7.64 -0.80
CA ASP A 33 10.07 7.78 -2.14
C ASP A 33 9.83 6.52 -2.98
N PHE A 34 10.08 5.32 -2.41
CA PHE A 34 9.82 4.06 -3.09
C PHE A 34 8.34 3.90 -3.45
N SER A 35 7.42 4.24 -2.52
CA SER A 35 5.98 4.17 -2.79
C SER A 35 5.55 5.14 -3.89
N SER A 36 6.11 6.36 -3.90
CA SER A 36 5.84 7.36 -4.93
C SER A 36 6.40 6.95 -6.28
N GLN A 37 7.60 6.37 -6.32
CA GLN A 37 8.21 5.82 -7.54
C GLN A 37 7.41 4.64 -8.07
N LEU A 38 6.98 3.71 -7.19
CA LEU A 38 6.16 2.57 -7.58
C LEU A 38 4.81 3.03 -8.15
N LEU A 39 4.16 3.99 -7.50
CA LEU A 39 2.88 4.54 -7.96
C LEU A 39 3.04 5.23 -9.32
N ASN A 40 4.09 6.04 -9.50
CA ASN A 40 4.39 6.71 -10.77
C ASN A 40 4.66 5.68 -11.88
N LEU A 41 5.47 4.66 -11.60
CA LEU A 41 5.79 3.61 -12.58
C LEU A 41 4.53 2.85 -12.99
N GLN A 42 3.67 2.53 -12.03
CA GLN A 42 2.40 1.83 -12.29
C GLN A 42 1.42 2.71 -13.10
N GLN A 43 1.34 4.00 -12.79
CA GLN A 43 0.52 4.96 -13.53
C GLN A 43 1.05 5.18 -14.96
N GLN A 44 2.37 5.22 -15.14
CA GLN A 44 3.01 5.34 -16.45
C GLN A 44 2.79 4.08 -17.29
N GLN A 45 2.93 2.88 -16.72
CA GLN A 45 2.61 1.61 -17.41
C GLN A 45 1.14 1.54 -17.80
N LEU A 46 0.23 1.96 -16.91
CA LEU A 46 -1.21 2.02 -17.21
C LEU A 46 -1.51 2.98 -18.37
N GLN A 47 -0.90 4.17 -18.38
CA GLN A 47 -1.06 5.12 -19.48
C GLN A 47 -0.50 4.56 -20.78
N GLN A 48 0.72 4.02 -20.78
CA GLN A 48 1.33 3.44 -21.97
C GLN A 48 0.50 2.27 -22.52
N PHE A 49 0.02 1.39 -21.64
CA PHE A 49 -0.85 0.29 -22.03
C PHE A 49 -2.17 0.82 -22.62
N ALA A 50 -2.82 1.78 -21.97
CA ALA A 50 -4.05 2.38 -22.47
C ALA A 50 -3.86 3.04 -23.85
N THR A 51 -2.77 3.82 -24.03
CA THR A 51 -2.45 4.45 -25.31
C THR A 51 -2.14 3.43 -26.40
N SER A 52 -1.39 2.37 -26.08
CA SER A 52 -1.09 1.28 -27.03
C SER A 52 -2.36 0.57 -27.47
N VAL A 53 -3.20 0.13 -26.52
CA VAL A 53 -4.46 -0.58 -26.83
C VAL A 53 -5.39 0.31 -27.66
N LEU A 54 -5.50 1.60 -27.31
CA LEU A 54 -6.34 2.53 -28.08
C LEU A 54 -5.80 2.72 -29.50
N SER A 55 -4.47 2.88 -29.66
CA SER A 55 -3.83 3.06 -30.96
C SER A 55 -3.95 1.82 -31.84
N ASP A 56 -3.71 0.64 -31.28
CA ASP A 56 -3.80 -0.63 -32.01
C ASP A 56 -5.24 -0.92 -32.41
N SER A 57 -6.20 -0.69 -31.51
CA SER A 57 -7.63 -0.80 -31.81
C SER A 57 -8.04 0.18 -32.92
N GLN A 58 -7.59 1.44 -32.86
CA GLN A 58 -7.89 2.45 -33.89
C GLN A 58 -7.30 2.07 -35.25
N LYS A 59 -6.06 1.56 -35.29
CA LYS A 59 -5.44 1.07 -36.53
C LYS A 59 -6.19 -0.12 -37.12
N GLN A 60 -6.59 -1.09 -36.28
CA GLN A 60 -7.37 -2.24 -36.73
C GLN A 60 -8.73 -1.80 -37.30
N TRP A 61 -9.40 -0.84 -36.66
CA TRP A 61 -10.65 -0.28 -37.16
C TRP A 61 -10.47 0.45 -38.49
N GLN A 62 -9.43 1.29 -38.63
CA GLN A 62 -9.13 1.94 -39.91
C GLN A 62 -8.84 0.94 -41.02
N GLN A 63 -8.06 -0.11 -40.72
CA GLN A 63 -7.73 -1.14 -41.69
C GLN A 63 -8.98 -1.88 -42.18
N ARG A 64 -9.86 -2.29 -41.26
CA ARG A 64 -11.14 -2.93 -41.61
C ARG A 64 -12.05 -2.04 -42.43
N LEU A 65 -12.08 -0.73 -42.14
CA LEU A 65 -12.87 0.23 -42.90
C LEU A 65 -12.38 0.34 -44.36
N ILE A 66 -11.06 0.44 -44.55
CA ILE A 66 -10.44 0.49 -45.89
C ILE A 66 -10.72 -0.80 -46.67
N GLU A 67 -10.58 -1.95 -46.02
CA GLU A 67 -10.89 -3.25 -46.64
C GLU A 67 -12.36 -3.35 -47.06
N GLN A 68 -13.29 -2.86 -46.23
CA GLN A 68 -14.70 -2.80 -46.59
C GLN A 68 -14.98 -1.85 -47.76
N GLU A 69 -14.38 -0.65 -47.77
CA GLU A 69 -14.54 0.30 -48.88
C GLU A 69 -14.03 -0.28 -50.19
N GLN A 70 -12.87 -0.96 -50.17
CA GLN A 70 -12.33 -1.62 -51.35
C GLN A 70 -13.22 -2.76 -51.85
N ALA A 71 -13.76 -3.57 -50.94
CA ALA A 71 -14.70 -4.64 -51.27
C ALA A 71 -15.97 -4.08 -51.93
N TYR A 72 -16.53 -2.99 -51.37
CA TYR A 72 -17.71 -2.34 -51.93
C TYR A 72 -17.46 -1.74 -53.31
N GLN A 73 -16.32 -1.05 -53.51
CA GLN A 73 -15.96 -0.50 -54.82
C GLN A 73 -15.80 -1.58 -55.89
N LYS A 74 -15.24 -2.73 -55.52
CA LYS A 74 -15.13 -3.88 -56.42
C LYS A 74 -16.50 -4.41 -56.81
N LEU A 75 -17.39 -4.62 -55.83
CA LEU A 75 -18.78 -5.03 -56.10
C LEU A 75 -19.50 -4.08 -57.04
N PHE A 76 -19.35 -2.79 -56.81
CA PHE A 76 -20.04 -1.78 -57.59
C PHE A 76 -19.60 -1.79 -59.05
N LYS A 77 -18.29 -1.98 -59.30
CA LYS A 77 -17.75 -2.14 -60.67
C LYS A 77 -18.25 -3.42 -61.33
N ASP A 78 -18.20 -4.54 -60.63
CA ASP A 78 -18.66 -5.83 -61.14
C ASP A 78 -20.16 -5.76 -61.49
N TRP A 79 -20.97 -5.16 -60.62
CA TRP A 79 -22.39 -4.91 -60.88
C TRP A 79 -22.62 -4.01 -62.09
N GLN A 80 -21.88 -2.91 -62.23
CA GLN A 80 -22.00 -2.03 -63.39
C GLN A 80 -21.67 -2.77 -64.69
N GLN A 81 -20.61 -3.57 -64.71
CA GLN A 81 -20.18 -4.33 -65.87
C GLN A 81 -21.24 -5.38 -66.26
N THR A 82 -21.77 -6.11 -65.29
CA THR A 82 -22.87 -7.06 -65.51
C THR A 82 -24.11 -6.36 -66.05
N LYS A 83 -24.52 -5.25 -65.44
CA LYS A 83 -25.71 -4.52 -65.88
C LYS A 83 -25.58 -4.12 -67.35
N GLN A 84 -24.39 -3.66 -67.76
CA GLN A 84 -24.10 -3.34 -69.16
C GLN A 84 -24.21 -4.57 -70.08
N GLN A 85 -23.75 -5.74 -69.63
CA GLN A 85 -23.87 -6.99 -70.40
C GLN A 85 -25.31 -7.48 -70.53
N LEU A 86 -26.13 -7.36 -69.48
CA LEU A 86 -27.55 -7.71 -69.51
C LEU A 86 -28.35 -6.74 -70.39
N ASP A 87 -28.11 -5.43 -70.29
CA ASP A 87 -28.76 -4.43 -71.13
C ASP A 87 -28.44 -4.65 -72.63
N LEU A 88 -27.26 -5.21 -72.97
CA LEU A 88 -26.91 -5.60 -74.33
C LEU A 88 -27.57 -6.92 -74.78
N ALA A 89 -27.85 -7.85 -73.87
CA ALA A 89 -28.38 -9.18 -74.19
C ALA A 89 -29.91 -9.25 -74.31
N ILE A 90 -30.63 -8.47 -73.50
CA ILE A 90 -32.10 -8.53 -73.39
C ILE A 90 -32.86 -8.07 -74.67
N PRO A 91 -32.44 -7.00 -75.38
CA PRO A 91 -33.14 -6.56 -76.60
C PRO A 91 -32.94 -7.53 -77.78
N VAL A 92 -31.80 -8.21 -77.82
CA VAL A 92 -31.42 -9.10 -78.93
C VAL A 92 -32.17 -10.44 -78.84
N ALA A 93 -32.32 -10.99 -77.64
CA ALA A 93 -32.97 -12.29 -77.44
C ALA A 93 -34.48 -12.29 -77.77
N THR A 94 -35.18 -11.15 -77.62
CA THR A 94 -36.62 -11.05 -77.91
C THR A 94 -36.91 -10.80 -79.39
N ALA A 95 -36.06 -10.05 -80.08
CA ALA A 95 -36.13 -9.87 -81.54
C ALA A 95 -35.80 -11.17 -82.29
N ASP A 96 -34.72 -11.86 -81.92
CA ASP A 96 -34.29 -13.12 -82.54
C ASP A 96 -35.34 -14.23 -82.41
N ASN A 97 -36.09 -14.27 -81.29
CA ASN A 97 -37.13 -15.29 -81.09
C ASN A 97 -38.37 -15.06 -81.97
N GLN A 98 -38.73 -13.80 -82.22
CA GLN A 98 -39.80 -13.46 -83.16
C GLN A 98 -39.40 -13.73 -84.61
N GLU A 99 -38.16 -13.44 -84.97
CA GLU A 99 -37.62 -13.76 -86.31
C GLU A 99 -37.52 -15.26 -86.54
N LEU A 100 -37.08 -16.04 -85.55
CA LEU A 100 -37.04 -17.50 -85.63
C LEU A 100 -38.45 -18.09 -85.81
N SER A 101 -39.46 -17.53 -85.12
CA SER A 101 -40.86 -17.94 -85.28
C SER A 101 -41.36 -17.66 -86.70
N LYS A 102 -41.04 -16.49 -87.26
CA LYS A 102 -41.37 -16.14 -88.65
C LYS A 102 -40.67 -17.06 -89.66
N LEU A 103 -39.38 -17.36 -89.47
CA LEU A 103 -38.62 -18.28 -90.32
C LEU A 103 -39.20 -19.70 -90.29
N ARG A 104 -39.61 -20.20 -89.11
CA ARG A 104 -40.30 -21.50 -88.98
C ARG A 104 -41.62 -21.52 -89.74
N GLN A 105 -42.39 -20.42 -89.65
CA GLN A 105 -43.65 -20.28 -90.37
C GLN A 105 -43.43 -20.23 -91.88
N GLN A 106 -42.44 -19.46 -92.36
CA GLN A 106 -42.07 -19.39 -93.77
C GLN A 106 -41.63 -20.77 -94.31
N HIS A 107 -40.77 -21.48 -93.58
CA HIS A 107 -40.38 -22.84 -93.96
C HIS A 107 -41.59 -23.79 -94.06
N SER A 108 -42.54 -23.68 -93.13
CA SER A 108 -43.78 -24.47 -93.15
C SER A 108 -44.65 -24.15 -94.37
N VAL A 109 -44.78 -22.87 -94.73
CA VAL A 109 -45.58 -22.44 -95.89
C VAL A 109 -44.94 -22.91 -97.19
N ILE A 110 -43.63 -22.68 -97.38
CA ILE A 110 -42.88 -23.12 -98.57
C ILE A 110 -42.94 -24.65 -98.73
N SER A 111 -42.87 -25.40 -97.62
CA SER A 111 -43.00 -26.86 -97.65
C SER A 111 -44.38 -27.31 -98.14
N ALA A 112 -45.44 -26.64 -97.71
CA ALA A 112 -46.81 -26.94 -98.16
C ALA A 112 -47.03 -26.53 -99.62
N GLU A 113 -46.45 -25.42 -100.06
CA GLU A 113 -46.49 -24.96 -101.45
C GLU A 113 -45.74 -25.92 -102.39
N LEU A 114 -44.59 -26.46 -101.97
CA LEU A 114 -43.87 -27.51 -102.70
C LEU A 114 -44.72 -28.78 -102.85
N GLU A 115 -45.43 -29.19 -101.81
CA GLU A 115 -46.30 -30.38 -101.84
C GLU A 115 -47.45 -30.19 -102.84
N ASN A 116 -48.06 -28.99 -102.85
CA ASN A 116 -49.09 -28.62 -103.82
C ASN A 116 -48.54 -28.55 -105.26
N ALA A 117 -47.36 -27.96 -105.46
CA ALA A 117 -46.69 -27.91 -106.76
C ALA A 117 -46.37 -29.31 -107.30
N ASN A 118 -45.92 -30.23 -106.44
CA ASN A 118 -45.71 -31.63 -106.81
C ASN A 118 -47.02 -32.33 -107.21
N ALA A 119 -48.13 -32.06 -106.51
CA ALA A 119 -49.43 -32.61 -106.88
C ALA A 119 -49.92 -32.09 -108.26
N LYS A 120 -49.72 -30.80 -108.53
CA LYS A 120 -50.02 -30.20 -109.85
C LYS A 120 -49.14 -30.79 -110.96
N LEU A 121 -47.84 -30.97 -110.71
CA LEU A 121 -46.93 -31.61 -111.65
C LEU A 121 -47.37 -33.04 -112.00
N ASN A 122 -47.71 -33.84 -110.99
CA ASN A 122 -48.21 -35.20 -111.20
C ASN A 122 -49.49 -35.20 -112.06
N THR A 123 -50.41 -34.26 -111.81
CA THR A 123 -51.66 -34.13 -112.58
C THR A 123 -51.39 -33.72 -114.03
N ALA A 124 -50.50 -32.75 -114.25
CA ALA A 124 -50.12 -32.29 -115.59
C ALA A 124 -49.42 -33.40 -116.40
N GLN A 125 -48.50 -34.15 -115.77
CA GLN A 125 -47.85 -35.31 -116.39
C GLN A 125 -48.85 -36.41 -116.74
N GLN A 126 -49.83 -36.69 -115.87
CA GLN A 126 -50.87 -37.66 -116.14
C GLN A 126 -51.77 -37.22 -117.30
N ASN A 127 -52.15 -35.94 -117.35
CA ASN A 127 -52.95 -35.38 -118.45
C ASN A 127 -52.21 -35.45 -119.79
N ALA A 128 -50.92 -35.10 -119.82
CA ALA A 128 -50.10 -35.23 -121.02
C ALA A 128 -50.01 -36.70 -121.49
N SER A 129 -49.83 -37.65 -120.56
CA SER A 129 -49.84 -39.09 -120.87
C SER A 129 -51.17 -39.54 -121.48
N VAL A 130 -52.29 -39.14 -120.89
CA VAL A 130 -53.63 -39.51 -121.38
C VAL A 130 -53.90 -38.95 -122.77
N GLN A 131 -53.52 -37.69 -123.02
CA GLN A 131 -53.69 -37.07 -124.34
C GLN A 131 -52.75 -37.68 -125.39
N SER A 132 -51.53 -38.07 -124.99
CA SER A 132 -50.59 -38.79 -125.85
C SER A 132 -51.14 -40.17 -126.26
N GLU A 133 -51.70 -40.92 -125.32
CA GLU A 133 -52.37 -42.20 -125.62
C GLU A 133 -53.60 -42.05 -126.51
N GLN A 134 -54.41 -41.00 -126.29
CA GLN A 134 -55.57 -40.70 -127.14
C GLN A 134 -55.15 -40.34 -128.56
N LEU A 135 -54.10 -39.51 -128.69
CA LEU A 135 -53.51 -39.16 -129.98
C LEU A 135 -53.02 -40.41 -130.72
N ALA A 136 -52.30 -41.31 -130.05
CA ALA A 136 -51.83 -42.56 -130.62
C ALA A 136 -52.98 -43.44 -131.14
N LYS A 137 -54.08 -43.55 -130.38
CA LYS A 137 -55.29 -44.30 -130.80
C LYS A 137 -55.96 -43.69 -132.03
N VAL A 138 -56.13 -42.37 -132.08
CA VAL A 138 -56.76 -41.69 -133.23
C VAL A 138 -55.86 -41.72 -134.47
N GLN A 139 -54.54 -41.63 -134.29
CA GLN A 139 -53.57 -41.81 -135.38
C GLN A 139 -53.62 -43.23 -135.96
N GLN A 140 -53.75 -44.26 -135.12
CA GLN A 140 -53.94 -45.63 -135.56
C GLN A 140 -55.25 -45.79 -136.35
N GLN A 141 -56.36 -45.23 -135.85
CA GLN A 141 -57.65 -45.23 -136.56
C GLN A 141 -57.58 -44.50 -137.91
N LEU A 142 -56.84 -43.39 -138.01
CA LEU A 142 -56.64 -42.67 -139.26
C LEU A 142 -55.83 -43.50 -140.27
N ALA A 143 -54.81 -44.24 -139.83
CA ALA A 143 -54.06 -45.15 -140.69
C ALA A 143 -54.94 -46.29 -141.22
N GLU A 144 -55.85 -46.83 -140.40
CA GLU A 144 -56.82 -47.85 -140.80
C GLU A 144 -57.87 -47.29 -141.79
N LEU A 145 -58.37 -46.07 -141.58
CA LEU A 145 -59.31 -45.40 -142.49
C LEU A 145 -58.68 -45.05 -143.85
N GLN A 146 -57.40 -44.65 -143.88
CA GLN A 146 -56.66 -44.39 -145.11
C GLN A 146 -56.45 -45.67 -145.96
N GLN A 147 -56.33 -46.85 -145.32
CA GLN A 147 -56.23 -48.12 -146.04
C GLN A 147 -57.58 -48.59 -146.63
N ASN A 148 -58.71 -48.18 -146.04
CA ASN A 148 -60.07 -48.60 -146.43
C ASN A 148 -60.82 -47.58 -147.32
N ALA A 149 -60.17 -46.50 -147.76
CA ALA A 149 -60.80 -45.35 -148.42
C ALA A 149 -61.38 -45.62 -149.83
N GLY A 150 -61.22 -46.82 -150.40
CA GLY A 150 -61.68 -47.16 -151.76
C GLY A 150 -63.16 -47.55 -151.89
N THR A 151 -63.91 -47.72 -150.79
CA THR A 151 -65.22 -48.42 -150.82
C THR A 151 -66.40 -47.71 -150.14
N ASP A 152 -66.23 -46.56 -149.49
CA ASP A 152 -67.29 -45.88 -148.72
C ASP A 152 -67.40 -44.38 -149.09
N PRO A 153 -68.55 -43.88 -149.60
CA PRO A 153 -68.74 -42.46 -149.96
C PRO A 153 -68.70 -41.49 -148.77
N ASP A 154 -68.79 -41.97 -147.51
CA ASP A 154 -68.62 -41.16 -146.29
C ASP A 154 -67.17 -41.16 -145.74
N ALA A 155 -66.24 -41.85 -146.41
CA ALA A 155 -64.85 -41.97 -145.94
C ALA A 155 -64.11 -40.62 -145.90
N GLU A 156 -64.35 -39.73 -146.87
CA GLU A 156 -63.66 -38.45 -146.98
C GLU A 156 -64.05 -37.48 -145.84
N ALA A 157 -65.32 -37.49 -145.43
CA ALA A 157 -65.81 -36.71 -144.29
C ALA A 157 -65.24 -37.21 -142.96
N LYS A 158 -65.17 -38.54 -142.76
CA LYS A 158 -64.57 -39.17 -141.56
C LYS A 158 -63.07 -38.90 -141.46
N LEU A 159 -62.37 -38.88 -142.60
CA LEU A 159 -60.93 -38.61 -142.67
C LEU A 159 -60.62 -37.14 -142.37
N GLN A 160 -61.44 -36.20 -142.87
CA GLN A 160 -61.36 -34.79 -142.48
C GLN A 160 -61.65 -34.59 -140.98
N GLN A 161 -62.67 -35.25 -140.43
CA GLN A 161 -63.00 -35.17 -139.00
C GLN A 161 -61.88 -35.75 -138.11
N ALA A 162 -61.31 -36.90 -138.48
CA ALA A 162 -60.17 -37.48 -137.78
C ALA A 162 -58.93 -36.59 -137.85
N THR A 163 -58.66 -35.95 -139.01
CA THR A 163 -57.57 -34.98 -139.16
C THR A 163 -57.77 -33.75 -138.27
N GLN A 164 -58.99 -33.20 -138.21
CA GLN A 164 -59.32 -32.11 -137.29
C GLN A 164 -59.16 -32.53 -135.82
N THR A 165 -59.57 -33.75 -135.47
CA THR A 165 -59.44 -34.30 -134.12
C THR A 165 -57.97 -34.49 -133.74
N ILE A 166 -57.12 -34.94 -134.65
CA ILE A 166 -55.66 -35.03 -134.44
C ILE A 166 -55.08 -33.64 -134.20
N ASN A 167 -55.41 -32.65 -135.04
CA ASN A 167 -54.90 -31.29 -134.85
C ASN A 167 -55.31 -30.71 -133.49
N GLN A 168 -56.55 -30.95 -133.06
CA GLN A 168 -57.04 -30.55 -131.73
C GLN A 168 -56.33 -31.30 -130.59
N LEU A 169 -56.09 -32.60 -130.72
CA LEU A 169 -55.37 -33.39 -129.72
C LEU A 169 -53.88 -33.04 -129.66
N GLN A 170 -53.24 -32.71 -130.80
CA GLN A 170 -51.87 -32.21 -130.85
C GLN A 170 -51.74 -30.87 -130.15
N GLN A 171 -52.69 -29.95 -130.38
CA GLN A 171 -52.72 -28.68 -129.70
C GLN A 171 -52.90 -28.86 -128.19
N LYS A 172 -53.86 -29.69 -127.77
CA LYS A 172 -54.07 -30.01 -126.35
C LYS A 172 -52.83 -30.66 -125.72
N LEU A 173 -52.16 -31.57 -126.43
CA LEU A 173 -50.95 -32.23 -125.95
C LEU A 173 -49.81 -31.22 -125.75
N ALA A 174 -49.63 -30.30 -126.71
CA ALA A 174 -48.66 -29.23 -126.58
C ALA A 174 -48.97 -28.29 -125.40
N GLU A 175 -50.24 -27.98 -125.15
CA GLU A 175 -50.69 -27.23 -123.97
C GLU A 175 -50.40 -28.02 -122.68
N ALA A 176 -50.70 -29.33 -122.64
CA ALA A 176 -50.45 -30.19 -121.48
C ALA A 176 -48.95 -30.40 -121.19
N GLU A 177 -48.11 -30.49 -122.23
CA GLU A 177 -46.65 -30.56 -122.11
C GLU A 177 -46.07 -29.23 -121.62
N ALA A 178 -46.57 -28.10 -122.11
CA ALA A 178 -46.20 -26.77 -121.62
C ALA A 178 -46.58 -26.59 -120.14
N ASP A 179 -47.79 -26.99 -119.75
CA ASP A 179 -48.25 -26.98 -118.36
C ASP A 179 -47.38 -27.88 -117.47
N ALA A 180 -47.01 -29.06 -117.96
CA ALA A 180 -46.13 -29.98 -117.23
C ALA A 180 -44.72 -29.41 -117.04
N GLU A 181 -44.16 -28.75 -118.06
CA GLU A 181 -42.84 -28.13 -117.98
C GLU A 181 -42.84 -26.90 -117.06
N GLN A 182 -43.91 -26.09 -117.11
CA GLN A 182 -44.10 -24.98 -116.17
C GLN A 182 -44.27 -25.48 -114.73
N ALA A 183 -44.98 -26.59 -114.52
CA ALA A 183 -45.10 -27.22 -113.21
C ALA A 183 -43.77 -27.78 -112.70
N LYS A 184 -42.91 -28.34 -113.58
CA LYS A 184 -41.56 -28.78 -113.20
C LYS A 184 -40.69 -27.61 -112.76
N ALA A 185 -40.73 -26.50 -113.51
CA ALA A 185 -39.98 -25.30 -113.16
C ALA A 185 -40.41 -24.76 -111.78
N ALA A 186 -41.72 -24.70 -111.51
CA ALA A 186 -42.27 -24.27 -110.23
C ALA A 186 -41.85 -25.19 -109.06
N VAL A 187 -41.84 -26.51 -109.27
CA VAL A 187 -41.34 -27.48 -108.28
C VAL A 187 -39.85 -27.28 -108.00
N HIS A 188 -39.04 -27.06 -109.04
CA HIS A 188 -37.60 -26.83 -108.88
C HIS A 188 -37.31 -25.54 -108.10
N GLU A 189 -38.02 -24.46 -108.40
CA GLU A 189 -37.92 -23.17 -107.69
C GLU A 189 -38.34 -23.32 -106.22
N MET A 190 -39.46 -23.98 -105.95
CA MET A 190 -39.91 -24.27 -104.58
C MET A 190 -38.91 -25.14 -103.80
N LYS A 191 -38.26 -26.09 -104.46
CA LYS A 191 -37.23 -26.93 -103.83
C LYS A 191 -35.99 -26.14 -103.45
N LEU A 192 -35.58 -25.18 -104.28
CA LEU A 192 -34.48 -24.27 -103.98
C LEU A 192 -34.82 -23.34 -102.81
N LEU A 193 -36.02 -22.75 -102.82
CA LEU A 193 -36.51 -21.91 -101.72
C LEU A 193 -36.60 -22.68 -100.40
N LEU A 194 -37.08 -23.94 -100.44
CA LEU A 194 -37.12 -24.80 -99.25
C LEU A 194 -35.71 -25.08 -98.71
N GLN A 195 -34.73 -25.31 -99.60
CA GLN A 195 -33.35 -25.54 -99.19
C GLN A 195 -32.74 -24.30 -98.54
N GLN A 196 -32.95 -23.11 -99.11
CA GLN A 196 -32.49 -21.84 -98.56
C GLN A 196 -33.13 -21.56 -97.19
N SER A 197 -34.46 -21.66 -97.11
CA SER A 197 -35.20 -21.49 -95.85
C SER A 197 -34.74 -22.47 -94.77
N LYS A 198 -34.45 -23.72 -95.13
CA LYS A 198 -33.93 -24.72 -94.20
C LYS A 198 -32.54 -24.37 -93.67
N THR A 199 -31.65 -23.83 -94.51
CA THR A 199 -30.32 -23.40 -94.08
C THR A 199 -30.38 -22.19 -93.15
N GLU A 200 -31.23 -21.20 -93.47
CA GLU A 200 -31.44 -20.02 -92.63
C GLU A 200 -32.04 -20.39 -91.27
N LEU A 201 -33.05 -21.27 -91.27
CA LEU A 201 -33.66 -21.77 -90.04
C LEU A 201 -32.65 -22.51 -89.15
N LYS A 202 -31.77 -23.32 -89.76
CA LYS A 202 -30.73 -24.04 -89.02
C LYS A 202 -29.74 -23.08 -88.37
N LEU A 203 -29.25 -22.08 -89.12
CA LEU A 203 -28.31 -21.08 -88.62
C LEU A 203 -28.93 -20.27 -87.47
N ALA A 204 -30.16 -19.79 -87.64
CA ALA A 204 -30.87 -19.04 -86.62
C ALA A 204 -31.11 -19.88 -85.34
N THR A 205 -31.40 -21.18 -85.50
CA THR A 205 -31.58 -22.10 -84.36
C THR A 205 -30.27 -22.33 -83.60
N GLU A 206 -29.16 -22.54 -84.31
CA GLU A 206 -27.82 -22.69 -83.68
C GLU A 206 -27.40 -21.41 -82.94
N GLN A 207 -27.68 -20.24 -83.51
CA GLN A 207 -27.39 -18.94 -82.90
C GLN A 207 -28.21 -18.72 -81.62
N GLN A 208 -29.51 -19.05 -81.64
CA GLN A 208 -30.36 -19.02 -80.45
C GLN A 208 -29.83 -19.97 -79.35
N GLN A 209 -29.41 -21.19 -79.71
CA GLN A 209 -28.92 -22.16 -78.75
C GLN A 209 -27.61 -21.69 -78.08
N LYS A 210 -26.73 -21.03 -78.85
CA LYS A 210 -25.50 -20.43 -78.33
C LYS A 210 -25.77 -19.27 -77.38
N LEU A 211 -26.72 -18.40 -77.71
CA LEU A 211 -27.14 -17.31 -76.83
C LEU A 211 -27.74 -17.85 -75.52
N LEU A 212 -28.60 -18.88 -75.59
CA LEU A 212 -29.15 -19.55 -74.41
C LEU A 212 -28.07 -20.15 -73.50
N GLN A 213 -27.06 -20.80 -74.07
CA GLN A 213 -25.92 -21.30 -73.29
C GLN A 213 -25.13 -20.17 -72.63
N GLN A 214 -24.90 -19.05 -73.33
CA GLN A 214 -24.24 -17.89 -72.74
C GLN A 214 -25.05 -17.30 -71.60
N VAL A 215 -26.36 -17.10 -71.78
CA VAL A 215 -27.25 -16.56 -70.73
C VAL A 215 -27.25 -17.48 -69.50
N ASN A 216 -27.39 -18.80 -69.69
CA ASN A 216 -27.36 -19.76 -68.60
C ASN A 216 -26.01 -19.78 -67.88
N GLY A 217 -24.89 -19.66 -68.61
CA GLY A 217 -23.55 -19.57 -68.03
C GLY A 217 -23.38 -18.33 -67.17
N VAL A 218 -23.74 -17.15 -67.71
CA VAL A 218 -23.70 -15.89 -66.96
C VAL A 218 -24.62 -15.96 -65.74
N GLN A 219 -25.80 -16.56 -65.86
CA GLN A 219 -26.74 -16.69 -64.75
C GLN A 219 -26.21 -17.59 -63.63
N ALA A 220 -25.57 -18.70 -63.97
CA ALA A 220 -24.93 -19.59 -63.00
C ALA A 220 -23.75 -18.91 -62.28
N ASP A 221 -22.90 -18.17 -63.02
CA ASP A 221 -21.80 -17.39 -62.43
C ASP A 221 -22.33 -16.34 -61.43
N HIS A 222 -23.47 -15.71 -61.73
CA HIS A 222 -24.12 -14.76 -60.83
C HIS A 222 -24.69 -15.41 -59.57
N GLU A 223 -25.36 -16.55 -59.69
CA GLU A 223 -25.82 -17.31 -58.51
C GLU A 223 -24.65 -17.70 -57.61
N GLN A 224 -23.53 -18.10 -58.20
CA GLN A 224 -22.32 -18.40 -57.44
C GLN A 224 -21.74 -17.18 -56.73
N GLN A 225 -21.64 -16.04 -57.43
CA GLN A 225 -21.17 -14.78 -56.83
C GLN A 225 -22.09 -14.29 -55.72
N LEU A 226 -23.42 -14.34 -55.91
CA LEU A 226 -24.39 -13.99 -54.87
C LEU A 226 -24.24 -14.86 -53.64
N THR A 227 -24.03 -16.17 -53.83
CA THR A 227 -23.82 -17.10 -52.72
C THR A 227 -22.52 -16.81 -51.97
N GLN A 228 -21.42 -16.53 -52.70
CA GLN A 228 -20.14 -16.14 -52.08
C GLN A 228 -20.26 -14.82 -51.31
N LEU A 229 -20.98 -13.85 -51.88
CA LEU A 229 -21.24 -12.56 -51.23
C LEU A 229 -22.07 -12.71 -49.97
N GLN A 230 -23.11 -13.54 -50.00
CA GLN A 230 -23.91 -13.85 -48.84
C GLN A 230 -23.05 -14.47 -47.73
N GLN A 231 -22.20 -15.46 -48.06
CA GLN A 231 -21.28 -16.05 -47.10
C GLN A 231 -20.29 -15.03 -46.52
N GLN A 232 -19.76 -14.11 -47.34
CA GLN A 232 -18.88 -13.04 -46.86
C GLN A 232 -19.61 -12.09 -45.92
N LEU A 233 -20.86 -11.73 -46.23
CA LEU A 233 -21.68 -10.86 -45.39
C LEU A 233 -22.00 -11.53 -44.04
N ASP A 234 -22.34 -12.81 -44.05
CA ASP A 234 -22.61 -13.58 -42.84
C ASP A 234 -21.34 -13.69 -41.98
N ALA A 235 -20.18 -13.95 -42.60
CA ALA A 235 -18.90 -14.00 -41.91
C ALA A 235 -18.50 -12.65 -41.29
N GLN A 236 -18.71 -11.53 -42.01
CA GLN A 236 -18.45 -10.19 -41.44
C GLN A 236 -19.41 -9.85 -40.30
N THR A 237 -20.68 -10.26 -40.40
CA THR A 237 -21.68 -10.04 -39.35
C THR A 237 -21.32 -10.81 -38.08
N GLN A 238 -20.86 -12.06 -38.22
CA GLN A 238 -20.36 -12.84 -37.10
C GLN A 238 -19.11 -12.20 -36.48
N ALA A 239 -18.14 -11.81 -37.31
CA ALA A 239 -16.92 -11.15 -36.84
C ALA A 239 -17.20 -9.82 -36.10
N LEU A 240 -18.22 -9.07 -36.53
CA LEU A 240 -18.66 -7.86 -35.84
C LEU A 240 -19.27 -8.17 -34.48
N THR A 241 -20.08 -9.23 -34.39
CA THR A 241 -20.71 -9.68 -33.15
C THR A 241 -19.65 -10.16 -32.15
N ASP A 242 -18.68 -10.95 -32.61
CA ASP A 242 -17.57 -11.43 -31.79
C ASP A 242 -16.71 -10.25 -31.29
N ALA A 243 -16.43 -9.27 -32.15
CA ALA A 243 -15.72 -8.06 -31.76
C ALA A 243 -16.48 -7.25 -30.70
N GLN A 244 -17.80 -7.11 -30.83
CA GLN A 244 -18.63 -6.42 -29.83
C GLN A 244 -18.61 -7.13 -28.47
N GLN A 245 -18.70 -8.46 -28.46
CA GLN A 245 -18.60 -9.24 -27.22
C GLN A 245 -17.22 -9.07 -26.57
N GLN A 246 -16.15 -9.07 -27.38
CA GLN A 246 -14.79 -8.89 -26.90
C GLN A 246 -14.59 -7.49 -26.30
N THR A 247 -15.14 -6.44 -26.93
CA THR A 247 -15.14 -5.08 -26.37
C THR A 247 -15.87 -5.02 -25.04
N GLN A 248 -17.07 -5.61 -24.93
CA GLN A 248 -17.80 -5.65 -23.65
C GLN A 248 -17.03 -6.39 -22.55
N ALA A 249 -16.36 -7.50 -22.88
CA ALA A 249 -15.53 -8.24 -21.93
C ALA A 249 -14.36 -7.38 -21.43
N VAL A 250 -13.70 -6.64 -22.33
CA VAL A 250 -12.60 -5.73 -21.97
C VAL A 250 -13.11 -4.57 -21.11
N GLU A 251 -14.26 -3.98 -21.43
CA GLU A 251 -14.88 -2.92 -20.63
C GLU A 251 -15.24 -3.40 -19.21
N SER A 252 -15.79 -4.61 -19.10
CA SER A 252 -16.10 -5.23 -17.80
C SER A 252 -14.83 -5.48 -16.98
N ALA A 253 -13.78 -6.05 -17.59
CA ALA A 253 -12.49 -6.26 -16.92
C ALA A 253 -11.84 -4.93 -16.51
N GLN A 254 -12.00 -3.87 -17.30
CA GLN A 254 -11.50 -2.54 -16.97
C GLN A 254 -12.26 -1.94 -15.78
N GLN A 255 -13.58 -2.10 -15.70
CA GLN A 255 -14.37 -1.66 -14.55
C GLN A 255 -13.97 -2.40 -13.27
N GLU A 256 -13.78 -3.73 -13.34
CA GLU A 256 -13.33 -4.53 -12.20
C GLU A 256 -11.95 -4.08 -11.72
N LYS A 257 -11.02 -3.82 -12.65
CA LYS A 257 -9.69 -3.27 -12.32
C LYS A 257 -9.78 -1.91 -11.63
N LEU A 258 -10.66 -1.02 -12.09
CA LEU A 258 -10.87 0.28 -11.44
C LEU A 258 -11.44 0.13 -10.02
N GLN A 259 -12.37 -0.81 -9.80
CA GLN A 259 -12.87 -1.11 -8.45
C GLN A 259 -11.77 -1.64 -7.53
N ILE A 260 -10.92 -2.55 -8.01
CA ILE A 260 -9.77 -3.06 -7.25
C ILE A 260 -8.80 -1.92 -6.91
N ILE A 261 -8.51 -1.01 -7.85
CA ILE A 261 -7.66 0.15 -7.58
C ILE A 261 -8.26 1.03 -6.48
N ALA A 262 -9.57 1.29 -6.52
CA ALA A 262 -10.25 2.07 -5.49
C ALA A 262 -10.18 1.39 -4.10
N GLN A 263 -10.33 0.06 -4.04
CA GLN A 263 -10.19 -0.71 -2.81
C GLN A 263 -8.76 -0.66 -2.26
N LEU A 264 -7.75 -0.84 -3.12
CA LEU A 264 -6.34 -0.74 -2.72
C LEU A 264 -5.97 0.67 -2.24
N GLN A 265 -6.48 1.72 -2.89
CA GLN A 265 -6.30 3.10 -2.45
C GLN A 265 -6.89 3.32 -1.05
N GLN A 266 -8.07 2.76 -0.78
CA GLN A 266 -8.69 2.81 0.53
C GLN A 266 -7.83 2.07 1.58
N GLU A 267 -7.36 0.87 1.28
CA GLU A 267 -6.51 0.10 2.20
C GLU A 267 -5.20 0.84 2.52
N VAL A 268 -4.58 1.49 1.54
CA VAL A 268 -3.39 2.32 1.75
C VAL A 268 -3.69 3.49 2.70
N GLN A 269 -4.83 4.17 2.55
CA GLN A 269 -5.22 5.23 3.48
C GLN A 269 -5.46 4.72 4.90
N ASP A 270 -6.11 3.57 5.04
CA ASP A 270 -6.40 2.99 6.35
C ASP A 270 -5.12 2.51 7.05
N ARG A 271 -4.16 1.95 6.30
CA ARG A 271 -2.81 1.64 6.81
C ARG A 271 -2.08 2.90 7.24
N LYS A 272 -2.16 3.99 6.46
CA LYS A 272 -1.54 5.27 6.82
C LYS A 272 -2.08 5.81 8.14
N LYS A 273 -3.40 5.83 8.33
CA LYS A 273 -4.03 6.24 9.60
C LYS A 273 -3.58 5.35 10.77
N THR A 274 -3.48 4.05 10.54
CA THR A 274 -3.03 3.10 11.56
C THR A 274 -1.57 3.36 11.97
N HIS A 275 -0.70 3.64 11.00
CA HIS A 275 0.69 4.00 11.26
C HIS A 275 0.79 5.32 12.04
N GLU A 276 0.03 6.35 11.66
CA GLU A 276 -0.04 7.63 12.39
C GLU A 276 -0.48 7.42 13.85
N LEU A 277 -1.49 6.58 14.09
CA LEU A 277 -1.94 6.23 15.45
C LEU A 277 -0.85 5.50 16.25
N GLN A 278 -0.16 4.54 15.63
CA GLN A 278 0.96 3.85 16.27
C GLN A 278 2.10 4.82 16.61
N GLN A 279 2.43 5.76 15.71
CA GLN A 279 3.46 6.77 15.94
C GLN A 279 3.10 7.70 17.10
N GLN A 280 1.83 8.14 17.19
CA GLN A 280 1.34 8.90 18.34
C GLN A 280 1.47 8.09 19.64
N LYS A 281 1.16 6.78 19.62
CA LYS A 281 1.29 5.93 20.81
C LYS A 281 2.74 5.76 21.23
N ILE A 282 3.67 5.62 20.28
CA ILE A 282 5.11 5.57 20.55
C ILE A 282 5.58 6.86 21.22
N GLN A 283 5.17 8.03 20.70
CA GLN A 283 5.52 9.32 21.30
C GLN A 283 4.97 9.45 22.73
N GLN A 284 3.74 9.00 22.98
CA GLN A 284 3.16 9.00 24.32
C GLN A 284 3.98 8.12 25.29
N LEU A 285 4.32 6.89 24.87
CA LEU A 285 5.13 5.99 25.69
C LEU A 285 6.54 6.55 25.95
N GLN A 286 7.14 7.24 24.98
CA GLN A 286 8.43 7.90 25.18
C GLN A 286 8.34 9.03 26.22
N GLN A 287 7.26 9.83 26.22
CA GLN A 287 7.03 10.85 27.25
C GLN A 287 6.80 10.23 28.63
N GLU A 288 6.02 9.16 28.73
CA GLU A 288 5.82 8.43 29.99
C GLU A 288 7.14 7.88 30.53
N LEU A 289 7.99 7.31 29.65
CA LEU A 289 9.31 6.81 30.03
C LEU A 289 10.22 7.92 30.54
N ALA A 290 10.21 9.09 29.90
CA ALA A 290 10.98 10.26 30.32
C ALA A 290 10.52 10.78 31.69
N ALA A 291 9.21 10.90 31.90
CA ALA A 291 8.63 11.30 33.19
C ALA A 291 8.99 10.30 34.31
N GLN A 292 8.95 8.99 34.00
CA GLN A 292 9.36 7.96 34.95
C GLN A 292 10.84 8.03 35.28
N ALA A 293 11.70 8.34 34.30
CA ALA A 293 13.13 8.54 34.51
C ALA A 293 13.41 9.76 35.41
N GLU A 294 12.69 10.87 35.22
CA GLU A 294 12.78 12.05 36.11
C GLU A 294 12.33 11.71 37.54
N GLN A 295 11.22 10.98 37.69
CA GLN A 295 10.74 10.54 38.99
C GLN A 295 11.77 9.63 39.69
N GLN A 296 12.39 8.71 38.96
CA GLN A 296 13.44 7.85 39.50
C GLN A 296 14.67 8.65 39.93
N GLN A 297 15.03 9.71 39.18
CA GLN A 297 16.12 10.60 39.57
C GLN A 297 15.78 11.36 40.86
N GLN A 298 14.57 11.90 41.00
CA GLN A 298 14.12 12.56 42.23
C GLN A 298 14.16 11.62 43.44
N TRP A 299 13.73 10.37 43.28
CA TRP A 299 13.84 9.38 44.36
C TRP A 299 15.29 9.07 44.72
N GLN A 300 16.20 8.98 43.74
CA GLN A 300 17.63 8.81 44.03
C GLN A 300 18.20 10.01 44.82
N GLU A 301 17.79 11.24 44.47
CA GLU A 301 18.21 12.44 45.20
C GLU A 301 17.65 12.46 46.64
N GLN A 302 16.39 12.06 46.83
CA GLN A 302 15.79 11.93 48.17
C GLN A 302 16.49 10.85 49.01
N ILE A 303 16.79 9.69 48.42
CA ILE A 303 17.54 8.63 49.10
C ILE A 303 18.92 9.14 49.51
N ALA A 304 19.66 9.79 48.61
CA ALA A 304 20.97 10.35 48.92
C ALA A 304 20.92 11.40 50.05
N ALA A 305 19.91 12.27 50.05
CA ALA A 305 19.70 13.24 51.12
C ALA A 305 19.40 12.56 52.46
N SER A 306 18.58 11.50 52.45
CA SER A 306 18.27 10.73 53.66
C SER A 306 19.48 9.95 54.19
N GLU A 307 20.29 9.36 53.31
CA GLU A 307 21.55 8.69 53.68
C GLU A 307 22.54 9.69 54.30
N GLN A 308 22.60 10.92 53.77
CA GLN A 308 23.41 11.98 54.37
C GLN A 308 22.92 12.36 55.76
N GLN A 309 21.61 12.58 55.94
CA GLN A 309 21.02 12.86 57.26
C GLN A 309 21.28 11.74 58.27
N LEU A 310 21.19 10.47 57.82
CA LEU A 310 21.52 9.33 58.66
C LEU A 310 22.99 9.35 59.09
N THR A 311 23.89 9.67 58.17
CA THR A 311 25.33 9.77 58.45
C THR A 311 25.63 10.90 59.44
N GLU A 312 25.00 12.06 59.27
CA GLU A 312 25.12 13.20 60.18
C GLU A 312 24.60 12.85 61.59
N ALA A 313 23.44 12.18 61.67
CA ALA A 313 22.89 11.71 62.93
C ALA A 313 23.80 10.67 63.62
N GLN A 314 24.40 9.76 62.86
CA GLN A 314 25.37 8.79 63.37
C GLN A 314 26.63 9.49 63.91
N GLN A 315 27.14 10.51 63.22
CA GLN A 315 28.27 11.31 63.70
C GLN A 315 27.94 12.08 64.98
N GLN A 316 26.76 12.71 65.05
CA GLN A 316 26.30 13.39 66.26
C GLN A 316 26.17 12.41 67.44
N LEU A 317 25.65 11.21 67.18
CA LEU A 317 25.53 10.18 68.20
C LEU A 317 26.89 9.69 68.69
N ALA A 318 27.87 9.52 67.79
CA ALA A 318 29.25 9.21 68.16
C ALA A 318 29.91 10.32 68.97
N ALA A 319 29.70 11.59 68.59
CA ALA A 319 30.19 12.74 69.35
C ALA A 319 29.58 12.80 70.75
N MET A 320 28.26 12.59 70.88
CA MET A 320 27.61 12.50 72.19
C MET A 320 28.11 11.32 73.03
N GLN A 321 28.43 10.18 72.41
CA GLN A 321 29.03 9.03 73.09
C GLN A 321 30.44 9.35 73.62
N ASP A 322 31.24 10.09 72.86
CA ASP A 322 32.56 10.53 73.28
C ASP A 322 32.48 11.59 74.40
N GLU A 323 31.56 12.55 74.29
CA GLU A 323 31.27 13.51 75.36
C GLU A 323 30.77 12.82 76.64
N THR A 324 29.89 11.83 76.54
CA THR A 324 29.45 11.04 77.72
C THR A 324 30.57 10.18 78.29
N GLY A 325 31.48 9.65 77.47
CA GLY A 325 32.72 9.02 77.93
C GLY A 325 33.64 9.99 78.67
N GLY A 326 33.78 11.21 78.15
CA GLY A 326 34.50 12.33 78.78
C GLY A 326 33.89 12.71 80.13
N LEU A 327 32.59 12.94 80.19
CA LEU A 327 31.84 13.23 81.42
C LEU A 327 31.94 12.08 82.44
N GLY A 328 31.94 10.81 81.99
CA GLY A 328 32.17 9.67 82.85
C GLY A 328 33.56 9.69 83.50
N SER A 329 34.59 10.09 82.74
CA SER A 329 35.94 10.26 83.27
C SER A 329 36.05 11.45 84.25
N GLU A 330 35.34 12.55 83.99
CA GLU A 330 35.25 13.69 84.91
C GLU A 330 34.51 13.32 86.20
N LEU A 331 33.43 12.54 86.11
CA LEU A 331 32.71 12.05 87.28
C LEU A 331 33.59 11.13 88.13
N THR A 332 34.42 10.29 87.49
CA THR A 332 35.41 9.45 88.18
C THR A 332 36.48 10.29 88.87
N LYS A 333 36.99 11.35 88.22
CA LYS A 333 37.92 12.30 88.85
C LYS A 333 37.29 13.03 90.02
N LEU A 334 36.06 13.52 89.86
CA LEU A 334 35.33 14.22 90.91
C LEU A 334 35.08 13.31 92.12
N GLN A 335 34.76 12.03 91.90
CA GLN A 335 34.68 11.04 92.96
C GLN A 335 36.03 10.84 93.68
N ALA A 336 37.14 10.76 92.94
CA ALA A 336 38.47 10.65 93.53
C ALA A 336 38.85 11.89 94.36
N ASP A 337 38.57 13.09 93.84
CA ASP A 337 38.78 14.36 94.55
C ASP A 337 37.92 14.45 95.81
N TYR A 338 36.67 13.99 95.75
CA TYR A 338 35.80 13.93 96.92
C TYR A 338 36.35 12.99 98.01
N VAL A 339 36.85 11.80 97.63
CA VAL A 339 37.48 10.87 98.58
C VAL A 339 38.73 11.49 99.21
N ASN A 340 39.59 12.12 98.41
CA ASN A 340 40.80 12.77 98.89
C ASN A 340 40.49 13.94 99.84
N LEU A 341 39.50 14.78 99.50
CA LEU A 341 39.04 15.87 100.36
C LEU A 341 38.50 15.33 101.70
N ASN A 342 37.77 14.22 101.67
CA ASN A 342 37.26 13.58 102.89
C ASN A 342 38.39 13.02 103.76
N GLU A 343 39.43 12.42 103.18
CA GLU A 343 40.63 12.00 103.91
C GLU A 343 41.36 13.21 104.53
N GLN A 344 41.49 14.31 103.79
CA GLN A 344 42.13 15.53 104.28
C GLN A 344 41.34 16.16 105.45
N TYR A 345 40.00 16.12 105.39
CA TYR A 345 39.13 16.54 106.48
C TYR A 345 39.35 15.68 107.74
N GLN A 346 39.41 14.35 107.61
CA GLN A 346 39.70 13.47 108.75
C GLN A 346 41.09 13.72 109.37
N GLN A 347 42.11 13.97 108.54
CA GLN A 347 43.43 14.32 109.04
C GLN A 347 43.44 15.66 109.80
N SER A 348 42.68 16.65 109.31
CA SER A 348 42.52 17.94 109.98
C SER A 348 41.83 17.77 111.34
N GLN A 349 40.74 17.01 111.39
CA GLN A 349 40.02 16.70 112.63
C GLN A 349 40.93 16.00 113.66
N SER A 350 41.74 15.04 113.21
CA SER A 350 42.73 14.37 114.07
C SER A 350 43.81 15.33 114.61
N ARG A 351 44.24 16.30 113.79
CA ARG A 351 45.16 17.36 114.26
C ARG A 351 44.50 18.27 115.29
N GLN A 352 43.23 18.63 115.08
CA GLN A 352 42.48 19.46 116.01
C GLN A 352 42.36 18.79 117.39
N GLN A 353 42.00 17.51 117.44
CA GLN A 353 41.96 16.74 118.70
C GLN A 353 43.32 16.70 119.41
N LYS A 354 44.43 16.56 118.66
CA LYS A 354 45.78 16.61 119.25
C LYS A 354 46.12 17.99 119.82
N LEU A 355 45.75 19.07 119.13
CA LEU A 355 45.94 20.43 119.62
C LEU A 355 45.09 20.69 120.86
N GLU A 356 43.86 20.22 120.89
CA GLU A 356 42.94 20.34 122.03
C GLU A 356 43.51 19.65 123.27
N ALA A 357 44.02 18.42 123.12
CA ALA A 357 44.71 17.69 124.19
C ALA A 357 45.99 18.40 124.67
N GLN A 358 46.76 19.01 123.77
CA GLN A 358 47.94 19.80 124.15
C GLN A 358 47.55 21.06 124.93
N LEU A 359 46.44 21.69 124.58
CA LEU A 359 45.92 22.90 125.22
C LEU A 359 45.41 22.58 126.64
N GLU A 360 44.69 21.47 126.81
CA GLU A 360 44.28 20.95 128.12
C GLU A 360 45.50 20.65 129.02
N HIS A 361 46.54 20.03 128.44
CA HIS A 361 47.78 19.74 129.15
C HIS A 361 48.58 21.00 129.53
N ALA A 362 48.45 22.08 128.77
CA ALA A 362 49.04 23.38 129.10
C ALA A 362 48.25 24.10 130.21
N GLN A 363 46.91 24.10 130.14
CA GLN A 363 46.05 24.66 131.18
C GLN A 363 46.26 23.98 132.55
N ASN A 364 46.37 22.65 132.57
CA ASN A 364 46.66 21.92 133.83
C ASN A 364 48.03 22.26 134.42
N ARG A 365 49.05 22.52 133.58
CA ARG A 365 50.37 22.98 134.04
C ARG A 365 50.33 24.40 134.60
N GLN A 366 49.57 25.28 133.97
CA GLN A 366 49.36 26.65 134.48
C GLN A 366 48.69 26.62 135.85
N PHE A 367 47.60 25.85 135.99
CA PHE A 367 46.88 25.72 137.26
C PHE A 367 47.79 25.17 138.39
N ALA A 368 48.62 24.16 138.08
CA ALA A 368 49.59 23.63 139.03
C ALA A 368 50.68 24.65 139.43
N ALA A 369 51.15 25.47 138.49
CA ALA A 369 52.12 26.53 138.76
C ALA A 369 51.53 27.65 139.64
N GLU A 370 50.27 28.02 139.39
CA GLU A 370 49.55 29.05 140.15
C GLU A 370 49.32 28.60 141.59
N GLN A 371 48.95 27.33 141.80
CA GLN A 371 48.77 26.76 143.14
C GLN A 371 50.09 26.73 143.94
N LYS A 372 51.21 26.46 143.27
CA LYS A 372 52.55 26.48 143.88
C LYS A 372 52.97 27.90 144.28
N GLN A 373 52.68 28.88 143.43
CA GLN A 373 52.98 30.29 143.72
C GLN A 373 52.17 30.83 144.90
N GLN A 374 50.92 30.37 145.06
CA GLN A 374 50.08 30.71 146.21
C GLN A 374 50.68 30.21 147.54
N GLN A 375 51.16 28.95 147.57
CA GLN A 375 51.82 28.38 148.75
C GLN A 375 53.13 29.10 149.11
N GLU A 376 53.93 29.49 148.12
CA GLU A 376 55.17 30.24 148.35
C GLU A 376 54.90 31.66 148.88
N ALA A 377 53.82 32.30 148.41
CA ALA A 377 53.39 33.61 148.92
C ALA A 377 52.90 33.54 150.38
N ASP A 378 52.15 32.49 150.75
CA ASP A 378 51.67 32.30 152.11
C ASP A 378 52.82 31.96 153.08
N SER A 379 53.77 31.11 152.68
CA SER A 379 55.00 30.85 153.45
C SER A 379 55.83 32.13 153.64
N SER A 380 55.93 32.98 152.61
CA SER A 380 56.64 34.26 152.69
C SER A 380 55.96 35.24 153.66
N ARG A 381 54.62 35.26 153.71
CA ARG A 381 53.86 36.10 154.67
C ARG A 381 54.08 35.65 156.10
N GLU A 382 54.16 34.35 156.33
CA GLU A 382 54.41 33.79 157.66
C GLU A 382 55.83 34.13 158.14
N LEU A 383 56.85 33.99 157.28
CA LEU A 383 58.23 34.36 157.58
C LEU A 383 58.39 35.85 157.94
N ILE A 384 57.72 36.74 157.20
CA ILE A 384 57.73 38.18 157.50
C ILE A 384 57.10 38.48 158.87
N ARG A 385 56.07 37.71 159.26
CA ARG A 385 55.43 37.86 160.56
C ARG A 385 56.38 37.48 161.70
N THR A 386 57.10 36.36 161.55
CA THR A 386 58.11 35.89 162.52
C THR A 386 59.26 36.89 162.67
N LEU A 387 59.79 37.38 161.55
CA LEU A 387 60.88 38.37 161.54
C LEU A 387 60.47 39.70 162.20
N ARG A 388 59.20 40.13 162.06
CA ARG A 388 58.70 41.31 162.78
C ARG A 388 58.63 41.09 164.29
N THR A 389 58.27 39.90 164.74
CA THR A 389 58.23 39.56 166.17
C THR A 389 59.64 39.50 166.77
N GLU A 390 60.61 38.92 166.06
CA GLU A 390 62.01 38.90 166.49
C GLU A 390 62.61 40.31 166.56
N LEU A 391 62.32 41.18 165.58
CA LEU A 391 62.80 42.57 165.58
C LEU A 391 62.26 43.36 166.80
N GLN A 392 61.00 43.12 167.18
CA GLN A 392 60.38 43.78 168.32
C GLN A 392 60.96 43.28 169.66
N GLN A 393 61.22 41.98 169.80
CA GLN A 393 61.93 41.43 170.96
C GLN A 393 63.36 41.97 171.08
N GLN A 394 64.06 42.14 169.95
CA GLN A 394 65.42 42.67 169.96
C GLN A 394 65.47 44.15 170.37
N GLN A 395 64.47 44.95 169.97
CA GLN A 395 64.33 46.35 170.41
C GLN A 395 64.02 46.47 171.91
N GLU A 396 63.15 45.62 172.47
CA GLU A 396 62.88 45.59 173.91
C GLU A 396 64.11 45.18 174.73
N ALA A 397 64.86 44.17 174.27
CA ALA A 397 66.10 43.74 174.91
C ALA A 397 67.15 44.85 174.95
N HIS A 398 67.26 45.63 173.87
CA HIS A 398 68.19 46.75 173.78
C HIS A 398 67.82 47.91 174.71
N GLN A 399 66.51 48.14 174.92
CA GLN A 399 66.00 49.20 175.79
C GLN A 399 66.17 48.85 177.28
N LEU A 400 65.99 47.58 177.64
CA LEU A 400 66.29 47.05 178.98
C LEU A 400 67.78 47.12 179.31
N GLN A 401 68.65 46.85 178.35
CA GLN A 401 70.10 46.93 178.55
C GLN A 401 70.57 48.38 178.81
N LEU A 402 69.97 49.35 178.11
CA LEU A 402 70.19 50.79 178.33
C LEU A 402 69.78 51.24 179.75
N GLN A 403 68.60 50.81 180.22
CA GLN A 403 68.13 51.13 181.58
C GLN A 403 69.04 50.54 182.66
N SER A 404 69.54 49.31 182.49
CA SER A 404 70.49 48.72 183.46
C SER A 404 71.84 49.46 183.50
N MET A 405 72.25 50.05 182.37
CA MET A 405 73.47 50.86 182.30
C MET A 405 73.29 52.20 183.00
N GLU A 406 72.11 52.82 182.87
CA GLU A 406 71.76 54.05 183.59
C GLU A 406 71.69 53.83 185.11
N GLU A 407 71.10 52.72 185.56
CA GLU A 407 71.08 52.34 186.99
C GLU A 407 72.49 52.11 187.55
N ARG A 408 73.36 51.42 186.80
CA ARG A 408 74.77 51.23 187.20
C ARG A 408 75.53 52.55 187.28
N MET A 409 75.29 53.49 186.36
CA MET A 409 75.89 54.83 186.43
C MET A 409 75.44 55.59 187.67
N MET A 410 74.16 55.46 188.06
CA MET A 410 73.62 56.10 189.24
C MET A 410 74.18 55.50 190.54
N GLU A 411 74.30 54.17 190.61
CA GLU A 411 74.94 53.46 191.73
C GLU A 411 76.41 53.85 191.90
N PHE A 412 77.16 53.98 190.80
CA PHE A 412 78.55 54.43 190.87
C PHE A 412 78.66 55.86 191.40
N LYS A 413 77.76 56.75 191.00
CA LYS A 413 77.70 58.13 191.50
C LYS A 413 77.46 58.16 193.01
N LEU A 414 76.50 57.36 193.50
CA LEU A 414 76.14 57.25 194.92
C LEU A 414 77.25 56.62 195.77
N LYS A 415 77.91 55.55 195.28
CA LYS A 415 79.04 54.93 195.99
C LYS A 415 80.25 55.85 196.06
N PHE A 416 80.46 56.68 195.04
CA PHE A 416 81.54 57.67 195.05
C PHE A 416 81.27 58.80 196.04
N GLU A 417 80.05 59.34 196.10
CA GLU A 417 79.66 60.33 197.13
C GLU A 417 79.72 59.74 198.55
N TYR A 418 79.41 58.45 198.72
CA TYR A 418 79.51 57.79 200.02
C TYR A 418 80.98 57.62 200.46
N ALA A 419 81.88 57.26 199.53
CA ALA A 419 83.32 57.24 199.80
C ALA A 419 83.86 58.65 200.13
N GLN A 420 83.27 59.70 199.55
CA GLN A 420 83.58 61.10 199.85
C GLN A 420 83.27 61.52 201.30
N LYS A 421 82.48 60.75 202.06
CA LYS A 421 82.11 61.07 203.45
C LYS A 421 82.84 60.28 204.53
N GLN A 422 83.30 59.06 204.25
CA GLN A 422 83.91 58.19 205.27
C GLN A 422 85.35 58.58 205.65
N LEU A 423 86.09 59.31 204.81
CA LEU A 423 87.47 59.74 205.15
C LEU A 423 87.55 61.04 205.97
N LYS A 424 86.44 61.60 206.45
CA LYS A 424 86.43 62.82 207.28
C LYS A 424 86.32 62.60 208.79
N VAL A 425 86.19 61.37 209.30
CA VAL A 425 86.03 61.13 210.75
C VAL A 425 86.75 59.87 211.24
N THR A 426 88.09 59.83 211.11
CA THR A 426 89.00 59.26 212.12
C THR A 426 90.41 59.80 211.86
N SER A 427 90.86 60.66 212.80
CA SER A 427 92.19 61.30 212.97
C SER A 427 92.70 62.28 211.92
#